data_AF-A0A0U3QPP1-F1
#
_entry.id   AF-A0A0U3QPP1-F1
#
_cell.length_a   1.000
_cell.length_b   1.000
_cell.length_c   1.000
_cell.angle_alpha   90.00
_cell.angle_beta   90.00
_cell.angle_gamma   90.00
#
_symmetry.space_group_name_H-M   'P 1'
#
loop_
_entity.id
_entity.type
_entity.pdbx_description
1 polymer ?
#
loop_
_entity_poly.entity_id
_entity_poly.type
_entity_poly.pdbx_seq_one_letter_code
_entity_poly.pdbx_strand_id
1 'polypeptide(L)'
;MGSDVTAADMAACMSRGYEVQQLAARVDLCLGRVEKVLGGFREIQLLDWQSPAGRAYRNSVALQEVALGRARVRLEDALASVKRHAQAVGTSAGNPAGRY
;
A
#
# COMPACT_ATOMS: atom_id res chain seq x y z
N MET A 1 11.83 31.25 -23.51
CA MET A 1 11.80 31.94 -22.19
C MET A 1 11.80 30.86 -21.13
N GLY A 2 12.92 30.67 -20.43
CA GLY A 2 13.01 29.72 -19.33
C GLY A 2 12.46 30.37 -18.08
N SER A 3 11.40 29.82 -17.53
CA SER A 3 10.90 30.19 -16.21
C SER A 3 11.85 29.63 -15.17
N ASP A 4 12.55 30.51 -14.46
CA ASP A 4 13.39 30.14 -13.32
C ASP A 4 12.52 29.54 -12.23
N VAL A 5 12.80 28.28 -11.87
CA VAL A 5 12.15 27.59 -10.76
C VAL A 5 12.47 28.36 -9.47
N THR A 6 11.44 28.83 -8.78
CA THR A 6 11.63 29.61 -7.55
C THR A 6 11.92 28.70 -6.36
N ALA A 7 12.49 29.25 -5.29
CA ALA A 7 12.65 28.52 -4.03
C ALA A 7 11.30 28.01 -3.46
N ALA A 8 10.20 28.72 -3.73
CA ALA A 8 8.85 28.29 -3.36
C ALA A 8 8.40 27.06 -4.15
N ASP A 9 8.72 26.99 -5.44
CA ASP A 9 8.42 25.81 -6.28
C ASP A 9 9.20 24.57 -5.81
N MET A 10 10.48 24.74 -5.46
CA MET A 10 11.27 23.65 -4.88
C MET A 10 10.72 23.18 -3.53
N ALA A 11 10.32 24.11 -2.65
CA ALA A 11 9.71 23.77 -1.36
C ALA A 11 8.38 23.01 -1.53
N ALA A 12 7.54 23.43 -2.48
CA ALA A 12 6.28 22.75 -2.80
C ALA A 12 6.52 21.34 -3.36
N CYS A 13 7.50 21.16 -4.25
CA CYS A 13 7.90 19.85 -4.76
C CYS A 13 8.40 18.91 -3.65
N MET A 14 9.23 19.41 -2.74
CA MET A 14 9.72 18.64 -1.58
C MET A 14 8.58 18.23 -0.64
N SER A 15 7.65 19.16 -0.33
CA SER A 15 6.47 18.88 0.48
C SER A 15 5.60 17.79 -0.14
N ARG A 16 5.32 17.87 -1.45
CA ARG A 16 4.58 16.82 -2.18
C ARG A 16 5.31 15.48 -2.15
N GLY A 17 6.63 15.48 -2.34
CA GLY A 17 7.45 14.26 -2.26
C GLY A 17 7.31 13.57 -0.89
N TYR A 18 7.36 14.36 0.19
CA TYR A 18 7.16 13.85 1.55
C TYR A 18 5.75 13.27 1.77
N GLU A 19 4.70 13.95 1.31
CA GLU A 19 3.32 13.47 1.43
C GLU A 19 3.11 12.12 0.72
N VAL A 20 3.68 11.95 -0.47
CA VAL A 20 3.59 10.69 -1.23
C VAL A 20 4.36 9.57 -0.53
N GLN A 21 5.53 9.86 0.06
CA GLN A 21 6.27 8.89 0.87
C GLN A 21 5.49 8.47 2.12
N GLN A 22 4.85 9.43 2.80
CA GLN A 22 4.01 9.14 3.96
C GLN A 22 2.81 8.29 3.57
N LEU A 23 2.20 8.53 2.40
CA LEU A 23 1.15 7.67 1.87
C LEU A 23 1.66 6.25 1.63
N ALA A 24 2.83 6.07 1.03
CA ALA A 24 3.43 4.75 0.83
C ALA A 24 3.60 4.01 2.16
N ALA A 25 4.12 4.67 3.20
CA ALA A 25 4.30 4.08 4.52
C ALA A 25 2.96 3.64 5.17
N ARG A 26 1.90 4.44 5.01
CA ARG A 26 0.57 4.07 5.52
C ARG A 26 -0.02 2.86 4.80
N VAL A 27 0.17 2.78 3.48
CA VAL A 27 -0.30 1.62 2.69
C VAL A 27 0.49 0.36 3.06
N ASP A 28 1.80 0.46 3.25
CA ASP A 28 2.68 -0.62 3.69
C ASP A 28 2.24 -1.17 5.08
N LEU A 29 1.96 -0.27 6.03
CA LEU A 29 1.42 -0.64 7.34
C LEU A 29 0.02 -1.27 7.25
N CYS A 30 -0.84 -0.79 6.34
CA CYS A 30 -2.14 -1.39 6.09
C CYS A 30 -1.99 -2.82 5.55
N LEU A 31 -1.06 -3.04 4.62
CA LEU A 31 -0.76 -4.35 4.05
C LEU A 31 -0.31 -5.34 5.13
N GLY A 32 0.61 -4.94 6.01
CA GLY A 32 1.04 -5.79 7.13
C GLY A 32 -0.10 -6.16 8.09
N ARG A 33 -1.07 -5.26 8.32
CA ARG A 33 -2.28 -5.57 9.11
C ARG A 33 -3.17 -6.59 8.39
N VAL A 34 -3.36 -6.45 7.09
CA VAL A 34 -4.12 -7.40 6.26
C VAL A 34 -3.49 -8.79 6.29
N GLU A 35 -2.17 -8.87 6.19
CA GLU A 35 -1.43 -10.14 6.27
C GLU A 35 -1.59 -10.81 7.64
N LYS A 36 -1.57 -10.03 8.72
CA LYS A 36 -1.84 -10.54 10.07
C LYS A 36 -3.23 -11.16 10.18
N VAL A 37 -4.26 -10.52 9.60
CA VAL A 37 -5.63 -11.05 9.61
C VAL A 37 -5.73 -12.32 8.77
N LEU A 38 -5.11 -12.36 7.59
CA LEU A 38 -5.04 -13.57 6.75
C LEU A 38 -4.35 -14.73 7.48
N GLY A 39 -3.27 -14.45 8.23
CA GLY A 39 -2.63 -15.43 9.11
C GLY A 39 -3.61 -16.03 10.12
N GLY A 40 -4.36 -15.18 10.83
CA GLY A 40 -5.39 -15.62 11.78
C GLY A 40 -6.52 -16.44 11.12
N PHE A 41 -6.92 -16.10 9.90
CA PHE A 41 -7.89 -16.92 9.15
C PHE A 41 -7.37 -18.32 8.86
N ARG A 42 -6.09 -18.47 8.50
CA ARG A 42 -5.47 -19.78 8.29
C ARG A 42 -5.37 -20.57 9.58
N GLU A 43 -5.04 -19.93 10.69
CA GLU A 43 -5.05 -20.56 12.01
C GLU A 43 -6.44 -21.11 12.37
N ILE A 44 -7.51 -20.36 12.07
CA ILE A 44 -8.90 -20.83 12.25
C ILE A 44 -9.18 -22.09 11.42
N GLN A 45 -8.64 -22.20 10.20
CA GLN A 45 -8.83 -23.39 9.36
C GLN A 45 -8.16 -24.65 9.94
N LEU A 46 -7.15 -24.49 10.79
CA LEU A 46 -6.46 -25.60 11.47
C LEU A 46 -7.20 -26.09 12.72
N LEU A 47 -8.25 -25.39 13.17
CA LEU A 47 -9.04 -25.81 14.32
C LEU A 47 -9.91 -27.02 13.97
N ASP A 48 -9.86 -28.06 14.80
CA ASP A 48 -10.60 -29.32 14.60
C ASP A 48 -12.06 -29.25 15.08
N TRP A 49 -12.80 -28.24 14.63
CA TRP A 49 -14.22 -28.10 14.97
C TRP A 49 -15.10 -28.99 14.09
N GLN A 50 -15.62 -30.07 14.71
CA GLN A 50 -16.44 -31.08 14.05
C GLN A 50 -17.95 -30.86 14.19
N SER A 51 -18.39 -29.85 14.94
CA SER A 51 -19.81 -29.51 15.01
C SER A 51 -20.30 -28.86 13.70
N PRO A 52 -21.60 -28.99 13.36
CA PRO A 52 -22.18 -28.29 12.20
C PRO A 52 -21.95 -26.77 12.24
N ALA A 53 -22.07 -26.17 13.43
CA ALA A 53 -21.80 -24.74 13.64
C ALA A 53 -20.32 -24.39 13.39
N GLY A 54 -19.40 -25.22 13.87
CA GLY A 54 -17.96 -25.03 13.65
C GLY A 54 -17.58 -25.10 12.17
N ARG A 55 -18.13 -26.07 11.43
CA ARG A 55 -17.94 -26.16 9.97
C ARG A 55 -18.50 -24.93 9.25
N ALA A 56 -19.69 -24.48 9.60
CA ALA A 56 -20.30 -23.28 9.00
C ALA A 56 -19.46 -22.02 9.24
N TYR A 57 -18.89 -21.88 10.44
CA TYR A 57 -17.99 -20.78 10.76
C TYR A 57 -16.70 -20.83 9.93
N ARG A 58 -16.01 -21.99 9.88
CA ARG A 58 -14.78 -22.14 9.06
C ARG A 58 -15.03 -21.83 7.58
N ASN A 59 -16.15 -22.29 7.03
CA ASN A 59 -16.56 -21.98 5.66
C ASN A 59 -16.73 -20.47 5.45
N SER A 60 -17.39 -19.78 6.38
CA SER A 60 -17.55 -18.33 6.32
C SER A 60 -16.20 -17.60 6.37
N VAL A 61 -15.28 -18.03 7.23
CA VAL A 61 -13.92 -17.47 7.31
C VAL A 61 -13.14 -17.70 6.03
N ALA A 62 -13.24 -18.88 5.40
CA ALA A 62 -12.58 -19.17 4.14
C ALA A 62 -13.05 -18.23 3.00
N LEU A 63 -14.35 -17.88 2.96
CA LEU A 63 -14.86 -16.89 2.00
C LEU A 63 -14.25 -15.49 2.25
N GLN A 64 -14.12 -15.10 3.52
CA GLN A 64 -13.48 -13.83 3.87
C GLN A 64 -11.98 -13.83 3.56
N GLU A 65 -11.28 -14.96 3.75
CA GLU A 65 -9.88 -15.11 3.37
C GLU A 65 -9.66 -14.86 1.88
N VAL A 66 -10.52 -15.43 1.02
CA VAL A 66 -10.44 -15.20 -0.43
C VAL A 66 -10.70 -13.73 -0.78
N ALA A 67 -11.73 -13.12 -0.20
CA ALA A 67 -12.04 -11.71 -0.45
C ALA A 67 -10.91 -10.78 0.00
N LEU A 68 -10.39 -11.00 1.20
CA LEU A 68 -9.28 -10.23 1.76
C LEU A 68 -7.96 -10.47 1.02
N GLY A 69 -7.72 -11.70 0.54
CA GLY A 69 -6.57 -12.04 -0.30
C GLY A 69 -6.57 -11.25 -1.62
N ARG A 70 -7.73 -11.07 -2.26
CA ARG A 70 -7.85 -10.21 -3.45
C ARG A 70 -7.60 -8.74 -3.13
N ALA A 71 -8.07 -8.26 -1.99
CA ALA A 71 -7.80 -6.90 -1.53
C ALA A 71 -6.31 -6.67 -1.26
N ARG A 72 -5.62 -7.67 -0.68
CA ARG A 72 -4.18 -7.65 -0.44
C ARG A 72 -3.39 -7.41 -1.73
N VAL A 73 -3.69 -8.17 -2.79
CA VAL A 73 -3.03 -8.01 -4.10
C VAL A 73 -3.21 -6.59 -4.65
N ARG A 74 -4.42 -6.03 -4.56
CA ARG A 74 -4.68 -4.65 -4.99
C ARG A 74 -3.92 -3.61 -4.17
N LEU A 75 -3.72 -3.87 -2.87
CA LEU A 75 -2.91 -3.00 -2.00
C LEU A 75 -1.43 -3.09 -2.35
N GLU A 76 -0.91 -4.27 -2.69
CA GLU A 76 0.47 -4.45 -3.18
C GLU A 76 0.69 -3.64 -4.48
N ASP A 77 -0.22 -3.74 -5.44
CA ASP A 77 -0.17 -2.99 -6.70
C ASP A 77 -0.24 -1.46 -6.47
N ALA A 78 -1.12 -1.03 -5.57
CA ALA A 78 -1.25 0.37 -5.18
C ALA A 78 0.04 0.88 -4.52
N LEU A 79 0.61 0.11 -3.59
CA LEU A 79 1.87 0.45 -2.91
C LEU A 79 3.02 0.58 -3.91
N ALA A 80 3.15 -0.36 -4.85
CA ALA A 80 4.15 -0.31 -5.90
C ALA A 80 4.00 0.93 -6.79
N SER A 81 2.75 1.32 -7.10
CA SER A 81 2.44 2.52 -7.87
C SER A 81 2.78 3.81 -7.12
N VAL A 82 2.44 3.89 -5.83
CA VAL A 82 2.76 5.04 -4.98
C VAL A 82 4.27 5.17 -4.77
N LYS A 83 4.99 4.06 -4.53
CA LYS A 83 6.47 4.07 -4.40
C LYS A 83 7.15 4.57 -5.68
N ARG A 84 6.70 4.11 -6.86
CA ARG A 84 7.18 4.63 -8.15
C ARG A 84 6.89 6.12 -8.32
N HIS A 85 5.70 6.58 -7.94
CA HIS A 85 5.36 7.99 -8.01
C HIS A 85 6.21 8.84 -7.06
N ALA A 86 6.46 8.37 -5.83
CA ALA A 86 7.34 9.05 -4.87
C ALA A 86 8.76 9.25 -5.42
N GLN A 87 9.30 8.24 -6.10
CA GLN A 87 10.61 8.32 -6.75
C GLN A 87 10.61 9.33 -7.91
N ALA A 88 9.56 9.35 -8.74
CA ALA A 88 9.43 10.30 -9.84
C ALA A 88 9.33 11.76 -9.35
N VAL A 89 8.59 12.01 -8.27
CA VAL A 89 8.48 13.36 -7.66
C VAL A 89 9.82 13.78 -7.04
N GLY A 90 10.51 12.87 -6.34
CA GLY A 90 11.82 13.16 -5.75
C GLY A 90 12.91 13.47 -6.79
N THR A 91 12.93 12.73 -7.91
CA THR A 91 13.89 12.98 -9.02
C THR A 91 13.59 14.28 -9.77
N SER A 92 12.31 14.63 -9.94
CA SER A 92 11.90 15.90 -10.56
C SER A 92 12.29 17.11 -9.70
N ALA A 93 12.29 16.99 -8.37
CA ALA A 93 12.76 18.03 -7.47
C ALA A 93 14.28 18.20 -7.49
N GLY A 94 15.04 17.13 -7.75
CA GLY A 94 16.51 17.13 -7.82
C GLY A 94 17.09 17.54 -9.16
N ASN A 95 16.27 17.66 -10.22
CA ASN A 95 16.73 18.09 -11.54
C ASN A 95 15.99 19.36 -12.03
N PRO A 96 16.35 20.55 -11.50
CA PRO A 96 15.87 21.81 -12.06
C PRO A 96 16.53 22.16 -13.41
N ALA A 97 17.51 21.38 -13.89
CA ALA A 97 18.40 21.73 -15.00
C ALA A 97 18.61 20.57 -15.98
N GLY A 98 17.52 19.94 -16.45
CA GLY A 98 17.56 19.12 -17.66
C GLY A 98 17.71 20.00 -18.91
N ARG A 99 18.87 20.61 -19.12
CA ARG A 99 19.25 21.23 -20.40
C ARG A 99 19.86 20.17 -21.31
N TYR A 100 19.19 19.90 -22.44
CA TYR A 100 19.89 19.62 -23.70
C TYR A 100 20.49 20.93 -24.23
#